data_AF-A0A965APZ6-F1
#
_entry.id   AF-A0A965APZ6-F1
#
_cell.length_a   1.000
_cell.length_b   1.000
_cell.length_c   1.000
_cell.angle_alpha   90.00
_cell.angle_beta   90.00
_cell.angle_gamma   90.00
#
_symmetry.space_group_name_H-M   'P 1'
#
loop_
_entity.id
_entity.type
_entity.pdbx_description
1 polymer ?
#
loop_
_entity_poly.entity_id
_entity_poly.type
_entity_poly.pdbx_seq_one_letter_code
_entity_poly.pdbx_strand_id
1 'polypeptide(L)'
;MVNTFDIPVNADCGVSGDYSLTANFSTGAQPQLGPPTSLLGAFSQASFTGGISADDGASFGNVFSPWDSLDITAEISVDPVHVGEPGFLLVAALLPDALLMLNEENQFVDVSAAGSPLAIYRRKVLAETEQIDIVKDLVPGPLGIFQLEANFVVGYGLDANPDEVYYHTTPMNLIVATQAGDGS
;
A
#
# COMPACT_ATOMS: atom_id res chain seq x y z
N MET A 1 23.95 -46.43 -17.93
CA MET A 1 22.73 -46.57 -17.10
C MET A 1 23.19 -46.84 -15.68
N VAL A 2 22.99 -45.88 -14.78
CA VAL A 2 23.18 -46.04 -13.33
C VAL A 2 21.92 -45.46 -12.69
N ASN A 3 21.11 -46.32 -12.07
CA ASN A 3 19.99 -45.92 -11.23
C ASN A 3 20.51 -45.82 -9.80
N THR A 4 20.58 -44.61 -9.25
CA THR A 4 20.67 -44.43 -7.80
C THR A 4 19.26 -44.21 -7.30
N PHE A 5 18.73 -45.23 -6.62
CA PHE A 5 17.61 -45.08 -5.70
C PHE A 5 18.11 -44.23 -4.53
N ASP A 6 17.59 -43.00 -4.43
CA ASP A 6 17.68 -42.19 -3.23
C ASP A 6 16.59 -42.68 -2.27
N ILE A 7 17.00 -43.20 -1.12
CA ILE A 7 16.08 -43.61 -0.07
C ILE A 7 16.05 -42.45 0.92
N PRO A 8 14.93 -41.71 1.04
CA PRO A 8 14.86 -40.56 1.91
C PRO A 8 15.12 -40.99 3.36
N VAL A 9 16.12 -40.35 3.95
CA VAL A 9 16.46 -40.48 5.36
C VAL A 9 15.40 -39.73 6.15
N ASN A 10 14.42 -40.49 6.64
CA ASN A 10 13.39 -40.11 7.62
C ASN A 10 12.07 -39.52 7.04
N ALA A 11 10.97 -40.23 7.30
CA ALA A 11 9.61 -39.90 6.83
C ALA A 11 8.89 -38.84 7.70
N ASP A 12 9.55 -38.34 8.75
CA ASP A 12 9.03 -37.29 9.64
C ASP A 12 9.53 -35.87 9.32
N CYS A 13 10.39 -35.72 8.30
CA CYS A 13 10.77 -34.40 7.77
C CYS A 13 9.74 -33.93 6.72
N GLY A 14 8.49 -33.79 7.14
CA GLY A 14 7.55 -32.94 6.42
C GLY A 14 8.04 -31.50 6.53
N VAL A 15 8.81 -31.02 5.55
CA VAL A 15 9.01 -29.58 5.34
C VAL A 15 7.72 -28.98 4.78
N SER A 16 6.68 -28.99 5.61
CA SER A 16 5.50 -28.18 5.47
C SER A 16 5.59 -27.10 6.54
N GLY A 17 6.31 -26.04 6.20
CA GLY A 17 6.19 -24.75 6.87
C GLY A 17 5.65 -23.76 5.85
N ASP A 18 4.81 -22.83 6.27
CA ASP A 18 4.45 -21.69 5.44
C ASP A 18 5.71 -20.86 5.17
N TYR A 19 6.30 -21.03 3.98
CA TYR A 19 7.40 -20.19 3.54
C TYR A 19 6.83 -18.84 3.10
N SER A 20 6.96 -17.81 3.93
CA SER A 20 6.72 -16.43 3.52
C SER A 20 8.01 -15.86 2.93
N LEU A 21 7.96 -15.45 1.66
CA LEU A 21 9.05 -14.72 1.01
C LEU A 21 8.85 -13.23 1.22
N THR A 22 9.58 -12.65 2.17
CA THR A 22 9.61 -11.20 2.38
C THR A 22 10.70 -10.58 1.51
N ALA A 23 10.32 -9.84 0.47
CA ALA A 23 11.25 -9.06 -0.33
C ALA A 23 11.44 -7.68 0.31
N ASN A 24 12.67 -7.28 0.59
CA ASN A 24 13.01 -5.94 1.09
C ASN A 24 13.60 -5.07 -0.02
N PHE A 25 13.23 -3.78 -0.03
CA PHE A 25 13.85 -2.80 -0.91
C PHE A 25 14.15 -1.50 -0.18
N SER A 26 15.12 -0.74 -0.70
CA SER A 26 15.42 0.62 -0.25
C SER A 26 15.84 1.46 -1.44
N THR A 27 15.23 2.64 -1.61
CA THR A 27 15.51 3.58 -2.70
C THR A 27 15.65 5.01 -2.18
N GLY A 28 16.49 5.83 -2.83
CA GLY A 28 16.61 7.26 -2.51
C GLY A 28 15.59 8.16 -3.21
N ALA A 29 14.65 7.58 -3.95
CA ALA A 29 13.57 8.29 -4.65
C ALA A 29 12.28 7.49 -4.52
N GLN A 30 11.14 8.19 -4.57
CA GLN A 30 9.81 7.60 -4.42
C GLN A 30 9.53 6.63 -5.58
N PRO A 31 9.25 5.34 -5.30
CA PRO A 31 9.08 4.35 -6.35
C PRO A 31 7.79 4.57 -7.14
N GLN A 32 7.82 4.18 -8.42
CA GLN A 32 6.63 4.15 -9.28
C GLN A 32 5.78 2.94 -8.92
N LEU A 33 4.48 3.16 -8.73
CA LEU A 33 3.54 2.14 -8.22
C LEU A 33 2.94 1.26 -9.34
N GLY A 34 3.65 1.13 -10.45
CA GLY A 34 3.20 0.38 -11.63
C GLY A 34 2.26 1.16 -12.55
N PRO A 35 1.72 0.50 -13.59
CA PRO A 35 0.80 1.14 -14.52
C PRO A 35 -0.54 1.47 -13.86
N PRO A 36 -1.22 2.53 -14.35
CA PRO A 36 -2.59 2.83 -13.96
C PRO A 36 -3.54 1.72 -14.44
N THR A 37 -4.57 1.46 -13.65
CA THR A 37 -5.71 0.60 -13.97
C THR A 37 -6.99 1.30 -13.53
N SER A 38 -8.14 0.78 -13.95
CA SER A 38 -9.45 1.31 -13.59
C SER A 38 -10.45 0.21 -13.21
N LEU A 39 -11.51 0.58 -12.49
CA LEU A 39 -12.53 -0.38 -12.03
C LEU A 39 -13.44 -0.87 -13.16
N LEU A 40 -13.87 0.03 -14.06
CA LEU A 40 -14.74 -0.27 -15.20
C LEU A 40 -13.95 -0.45 -16.51
N GLY A 41 -12.63 -0.29 -16.48
CA GLY A 41 -11.73 -0.58 -17.60
C GLY A 41 -11.50 0.59 -18.55
N ALA A 42 -11.80 1.85 -18.16
CA ALA A 42 -11.39 3.00 -18.96
C ALA A 42 -9.87 3.16 -18.99
N PHE A 43 -9.36 3.63 -20.12
CA PHE A 43 -7.94 3.95 -20.28
C PHE A 43 -7.61 5.27 -19.57
N SER A 44 -6.44 5.32 -18.94
CA SER A 44 -5.90 6.54 -18.34
C SER A 44 -4.39 6.61 -18.51
N GLN A 45 -3.88 7.82 -18.71
CA GLN A 45 -2.46 8.17 -18.71
C GLN A 45 -1.95 8.61 -17.34
N ALA A 46 -2.76 8.46 -16.28
CA ALA A 46 -2.33 8.79 -14.93
C ALA A 46 -1.10 7.99 -14.51
N SER A 47 -0.23 8.60 -13.70
CA SER A 47 0.90 7.90 -13.08
C SER A 47 0.87 8.06 -11.59
N PHE A 48 1.39 7.04 -10.90
CA PHE A 48 1.36 6.95 -9.45
C PHE A 48 2.76 6.68 -8.94
N THR A 49 3.19 7.47 -7.97
CA THR A 49 4.41 7.24 -7.22
C THR A 49 4.05 7.25 -5.74
N GLY A 50 4.76 6.50 -4.92
CA GLY A 50 4.49 6.49 -3.48
C GLY A 50 5.50 5.66 -2.74
N GLY A 51 5.66 5.91 -1.46
CA GLY A 51 6.58 5.16 -0.65
C GLY A 51 6.37 5.40 0.83
N ILE A 52 7.05 4.58 1.61
CA ILE A 52 7.08 4.69 3.07
C ILE A 52 8.50 5.08 3.45
N SER A 53 8.62 6.07 4.32
CA SER A 53 9.90 6.58 4.82
C SER A 53 9.90 6.59 6.33
N ALA A 54 11.07 6.38 6.93
CA ALA A 54 11.32 6.56 8.36
C ALA A 54 12.27 7.75 8.65
N ASP A 55 12.57 8.55 7.62
CA ASP A 55 13.59 9.60 7.61
C ASP A 55 13.14 10.85 6.83
N ASP A 56 11.86 11.24 7.00
CA ASP A 56 11.25 12.44 6.40
C ASP A 56 11.35 12.48 4.85
N GLY A 57 11.31 11.32 4.20
CA GLY A 57 11.37 11.17 2.74
C GLY A 57 12.79 11.12 2.15
N ALA A 58 13.84 10.99 2.97
CA ALA A 58 15.21 10.85 2.46
C ALA A 58 15.47 9.46 1.84
N SER A 59 14.81 8.42 2.34
CA SER A 59 14.80 7.09 1.77
C SER A 59 13.42 6.44 1.88
N PHE A 60 13.15 5.54 0.94
CA PHE A 60 11.90 4.78 0.89
C PHE A 60 12.20 3.30 0.99
N GLY A 61 11.40 2.60 1.78
CA GLY A 61 11.51 1.15 1.97
C GLY A 61 10.16 0.53 2.31
N ASN A 62 10.20 -0.75 2.68
CA ASN A 62 9.00 -1.50 3.04
C ASN A 62 9.11 -2.28 4.36
N VAL A 63 10.29 -2.34 4.99
CA VAL A 63 10.50 -3.05 6.26
C VAL A 63 11.01 -2.07 7.30
N PHE A 64 10.28 -1.94 8.41
CA PHE A 64 10.54 -0.96 9.46
C PHE A 64 10.42 -1.55 10.86
N SER A 65 11.10 -0.94 11.83
CA SER A 65 10.96 -1.27 13.26
C SER A 65 9.65 -0.70 13.81
N PRO A 66 9.03 -1.33 14.82
CA PRO A 66 7.88 -0.75 15.53
C PRO A 66 8.18 0.59 16.21
N TRP A 67 9.45 0.93 16.39
CA TRP A 67 9.89 2.17 17.05
C TRP A 67 10.21 3.30 16.07
N ASP A 68 10.23 3.01 14.77
CA ASP A 68 10.45 4.01 13.74
C ASP A 68 9.23 4.92 13.61
N SER A 69 9.46 6.21 13.33
CA SER A 69 8.41 7.16 12.96
C SER A 69 8.19 7.05 11.46
N LEU A 70 7.03 6.56 11.04
CA LEU A 70 6.75 6.25 9.65
C LEU A 70 5.88 7.32 9.00
N ASP A 71 6.35 7.78 7.84
CA ASP A 71 5.61 8.63 6.92
C ASP A 71 5.24 7.82 5.67
N ILE A 72 3.96 7.85 5.32
CA ILE A 72 3.43 7.18 4.14
C ILE A 72 2.88 8.24 3.21
N THR A 73 3.53 8.41 2.06
CA THR A 73 3.19 9.44 1.09
C THR A 73 2.95 8.82 -0.28
N ALA A 74 2.02 9.43 -1.02
CA ALA A 74 1.76 9.09 -2.40
C ALA A 74 1.54 10.37 -3.21
N GLU A 75 1.85 10.27 -4.50
CA GLU A 75 1.62 11.31 -5.48
C GLU A 75 0.94 10.69 -6.69
N ILE A 76 -0.09 11.38 -7.18
CA ILE A 76 -0.83 11.02 -8.37
C ILE A 76 -0.59 12.12 -9.39
N SER A 77 0.01 11.79 -10.52
CA SER A 77 -0.05 12.63 -11.72
C SER A 77 -1.33 12.28 -12.46
N VAL A 78 -2.31 13.19 -12.42
CA VAL A 78 -3.65 12.96 -12.97
C VAL A 78 -3.58 13.00 -14.51
N ASP A 79 -4.41 12.18 -15.17
CA ASP A 79 -4.54 12.23 -16.63
C ASP A 79 -4.88 13.66 -17.10
N PRO A 80 -4.15 14.25 -18.06
CA PRO A 80 -4.41 15.60 -18.57
C PRO A 80 -5.86 15.88 -18.98
N VAL A 81 -6.62 14.85 -19.39
CA VAL A 81 -8.04 15.01 -19.76
C VAL A 81 -8.98 15.11 -18.55
N HIS A 82 -8.50 14.75 -17.35
CA HIS A 82 -9.24 14.81 -16.08
C HIS A 82 -8.80 16.01 -15.22
N VAL A 83 -7.69 16.68 -15.57
CA VAL A 83 -7.22 17.87 -14.85
C VAL A 83 -8.22 19.01 -15.01
N GLY A 84 -8.57 19.65 -13.89
CA GLY A 84 -9.56 20.73 -13.84
C GLY A 84 -11.00 20.27 -13.71
N GLU A 85 -11.26 18.96 -13.76
CA GLU A 85 -12.58 18.39 -13.50
C GLU A 85 -12.81 18.15 -11.99
N PRO A 86 -14.06 18.26 -11.51
CA PRO A 86 -14.40 17.89 -10.14
C PRO A 86 -14.31 16.36 -9.96
N GLY A 87 -13.62 15.95 -8.91
CA GLY A 87 -13.40 14.54 -8.60
C GLY A 87 -13.06 14.31 -7.13
N PHE A 88 -12.59 13.10 -6.87
CA PHE A 88 -12.29 12.64 -5.52
C PHE A 88 -11.05 11.76 -5.50
N LEU A 89 -10.36 11.79 -4.36
CA LEU A 89 -9.21 10.96 -4.06
C LEU A 89 -9.61 9.82 -3.11
N LEU A 90 -9.00 8.67 -3.29
CA LEU A 90 -9.20 7.47 -2.49
C LEU A 90 -7.85 6.95 -1.99
N VAL A 91 -7.87 6.45 -0.76
CA VAL A 91 -6.74 5.73 -0.16
C VAL A 91 -7.30 4.49 0.51
N ALA A 92 -6.77 3.33 0.14
CA ALA A 92 -7.10 2.04 0.72
C ALA A 92 -5.86 1.42 1.38
N ALA A 93 -6.04 0.85 2.56
CA ALA A 93 -5.08 0.01 3.26
C ALA A 93 -5.66 -1.42 3.30
N LEU A 94 -5.01 -2.33 2.60
CA LEU A 94 -5.35 -3.74 2.56
C LEU A 94 -4.52 -4.47 3.63
N LEU A 95 -5.19 -4.93 4.67
CA LEU A 95 -4.66 -5.86 5.66
C LEU A 95 -5.09 -7.30 5.29
N PRO A 96 -4.49 -8.33 5.89
CA PRO A 96 -4.87 -9.72 5.62
C PRO A 96 -6.36 -10.02 5.83
N ASP A 97 -6.96 -9.41 6.86
CA ASP A 97 -8.33 -9.68 7.29
C ASP A 97 -9.31 -8.52 7.05
N ALA A 98 -8.82 -7.37 6.57
CA ALA A 98 -9.62 -6.16 6.45
C ALA A 98 -9.19 -5.26 5.28
N LEU A 99 -10.16 -4.60 4.67
CA LEU A 99 -9.99 -3.49 3.76
C LEU A 99 -10.40 -2.20 4.48
N LEU A 100 -9.42 -1.38 4.81
CA LEU A 100 -9.66 -0.08 5.41
C LEU A 100 -9.52 1.01 4.35
N MET A 101 -10.37 2.03 4.40
CA MET A 101 -10.25 3.20 3.52
C MET A 101 -10.17 4.47 4.35
N LEU A 102 -9.35 5.43 3.90
CA LEU A 102 -9.20 6.72 4.57
C LEU A 102 -10.38 7.62 4.19
N ASN A 103 -11.12 8.10 5.20
CA ASN A 103 -12.22 9.03 5.00
C ASN A 103 -11.74 10.51 5.06
N GLU A 104 -12.67 11.45 4.84
CA GLU A 104 -12.41 12.90 4.88
C GLU A 104 -12.01 13.43 6.28
N GLU A 105 -12.19 12.64 7.33
CA GLU A 105 -11.77 12.93 8.71
C GLU A 105 -10.37 12.39 9.04
N ASN A 106 -9.63 11.90 8.03
CA ASN A 106 -8.34 11.24 8.17
C ASN A 106 -8.41 9.97 9.07
N GLN A 107 -9.54 9.28 9.05
CA GLN A 107 -9.75 8.04 9.78
C GLN A 107 -9.87 6.85 8.83
N PHE A 108 -9.16 5.77 9.15
CA PHE A 108 -9.33 4.50 8.46
C PHE A 108 -10.62 3.84 8.92
N VAL A 109 -11.57 3.68 8.00
CA VAL A 109 -12.85 3.00 8.22
C VAL A 109 -12.87 1.66 7.50
N ASP A 110 -13.42 0.64 8.15
CA ASP A 110 -13.55 -0.70 7.59
C ASP A 110 -14.68 -0.75 6.55
N VAL A 111 -14.31 -1.12 5.32
CA VAL A 111 -15.24 -1.29 4.18
C VAL A 111 -15.23 -2.72 3.64
N SER A 112 -14.71 -3.69 4.42
CA SER A 112 -14.59 -5.10 4.02
C SER A 112 -15.93 -5.78 3.77
N ALA A 113 -17.01 -5.27 4.38
CA ALA A 113 -18.35 -5.81 4.21
C ALA A 113 -18.87 -5.57 2.78
N ALA A 114 -19.42 -6.62 2.17
CA ALA A 114 -19.98 -6.55 0.82
C ALA A 114 -21.09 -5.48 0.74
N GLY A 115 -20.95 -4.54 -0.19
CA GLY A 115 -21.88 -3.43 -0.38
C GLY A 115 -21.63 -2.21 0.50
N SER A 116 -20.58 -2.21 1.34
CA SER A 116 -20.11 -0.99 1.99
C SER A 116 -19.69 0.04 0.93
N PRO A 117 -20.13 1.30 1.05
CA PRO A 117 -19.67 2.36 0.15
C PRO A 117 -18.17 2.60 0.34
N LEU A 118 -17.48 2.92 -0.75
CA LEU A 118 -16.08 3.35 -0.69
C LEU A 118 -15.97 4.64 0.14
N ALA A 119 -15.02 4.69 1.07
CA ALA A 119 -14.76 5.91 1.82
C ALA A 119 -13.93 6.87 0.99
N ILE A 120 -14.42 8.09 0.82
CA ILE A 120 -13.73 9.13 0.07
C ILE A 120 -12.78 9.88 0.99
N TYR A 121 -11.52 10.02 0.58
CA TYR A 121 -10.52 10.76 1.35
C TYR A 121 -10.68 12.27 1.17
N ARG A 122 -10.88 12.73 -0.06
CA ARG A 122 -11.05 14.16 -0.33
C ARG A 122 -11.77 14.38 -1.65
N ARG A 123 -12.77 15.26 -1.66
CA ARG A 123 -13.35 15.82 -2.90
C ARG A 123 -12.73 17.16 -3.23
N LYS A 124 -12.33 17.35 -4.49
CA LYS A 124 -11.77 18.60 -5.00
C LYS A 124 -11.77 18.65 -6.53
N VAL A 125 -11.49 19.82 -7.08
CA VAL A 125 -11.08 19.92 -8.48
C VAL A 125 -9.68 19.32 -8.61
N LEU A 126 -9.52 18.35 -9.51
CA LEU A 126 -8.27 17.64 -9.69
C LEU A 126 -7.20 18.56 -10.29
N ALA A 127 -6.04 18.61 -9.64
CA ALA A 127 -4.84 19.26 -10.16
C ALA A 127 -4.02 18.30 -11.03
N GLU A 128 -3.03 18.83 -11.75
CA GLU A 128 -2.08 18.01 -12.52
C GLU A 128 -1.34 17.01 -11.63
N THR A 129 -0.99 17.45 -10.42
CA THR A 129 -0.33 16.63 -9.39
C THR A 129 -1.13 16.70 -8.09
N GLU A 130 -1.47 15.54 -7.55
CA GLU A 130 -2.15 15.37 -6.29
C GLU A 130 -1.23 14.67 -5.28
N GLN A 131 -0.78 15.40 -4.27
CA GLN A 131 -0.01 14.86 -3.16
C GLN A 131 -0.95 14.39 -2.04
N ILE A 132 -0.69 13.19 -1.53
CA ILE A 132 -1.47 12.52 -0.51
C ILE A 132 -0.52 12.11 0.62
N ASP A 133 -0.68 12.75 1.78
CA ASP A 133 -0.08 12.30 3.03
C ASP A 133 -1.06 11.30 3.67
N ILE A 134 -0.78 10.00 3.51
CA ILE A 134 -1.67 8.92 3.96
C ILE A 134 -1.59 8.80 5.48
N VAL A 135 -0.36 8.77 5.99
CA VAL A 135 -0.03 8.68 7.41
C VAL A 135 1.22 9.52 7.63
N LYS A 136 1.26 10.22 8.77
CA LYS A 136 2.40 11.03 9.17
C LYS A 136 2.78 10.74 10.61
N ASP A 137 4.08 10.62 10.88
CA ASP A 137 4.64 10.39 12.21
C ASP A 137 4.04 9.17 12.94
N LEU A 138 3.71 8.10 12.21
CA LEU A 138 3.15 6.90 12.82
C LEU A 138 4.25 6.10 13.51
N VAL A 139 4.12 5.94 14.82
CA VAL A 139 4.95 5.03 15.61
C VAL A 139 4.10 3.80 15.99
N PRO A 140 4.33 2.62 15.38
CA PRO A 140 3.51 1.42 15.63
C PRO A 140 3.57 0.90 17.08
N GLY A 141 4.73 0.95 17.72
CA GLY A 141 5.00 0.35 19.03
C GLY A 141 4.08 0.86 20.16
N PRO A 142 3.94 2.18 20.34
CA PRO A 142 2.97 2.76 21.28
C PRO A 142 1.50 2.37 21.04
N LEU A 143 1.16 1.96 19.82
CA LEU A 143 -0.17 1.44 19.46
C LEU A 143 -0.32 -0.07 19.72
N GLY A 144 0.73 -0.73 20.22
CA GLY A 144 0.79 -2.17 20.42
C GLY A 144 1.02 -2.96 19.13
N ILE A 145 1.42 -2.30 18.05
CA ILE A 145 1.67 -2.93 16.74
C ILE A 145 3.15 -3.29 16.64
N PHE A 146 3.48 -4.54 16.89
CA PHE A 146 4.85 -5.07 16.81
C PHE A 146 5.10 -5.92 15.56
N GLN A 147 4.03 -6.35 14.92
CA GLN A 147 4.03 -7.02 13.64
C GLN A 147 2.81 -6.56 12.83
N LEU A 148 3.04 -6.08 11.61
CA LEU A 148 1.99 -5.62 10.70
C LEU A 148 2.44 -5.88 9.27
N GLU A 149 1.54 -6.40 8.45
CA GLU A 149 1.67 -6.36 7.01
C GLU A 149 0.45 -5.62 6.45
N ALA A 150 0.69 -4.54 5.72
CA ALA A 150 -0.35 -3.74 5.10
C ALA A 150 0.07 -3.35 3.67
N ASN A 151 -0.89 -3.28 2.77
CA ASN A 151 -0.68 -2.87 1.39
C ASN A 151 -1.51 -1.63 1.11
N PHE A 152 -0.87 -0.51 0.81
CA PHE A 152 -1.57 0.73 0.50
C PHE A 152 -1.77 0.88 -1.00
N VAL A 153 -2.98 1.29 -1.38
CA VAL A 153 -3.37 1.61 -2.75
C VAL A 153 -4.03 2.98 -2.75
N VAL A 154 -3.58 3.85 -3.65
CA VAL A 154 -4.19 5.16 -3.88
C VAL A 154 -4.83 5.21 -5.26
N GLY A 155 -5.87 6.03 -5.36
CA GLY A 155 -6.58 6.24 -6.60
C GLY A 155 -7.36 7.54 -6.62
N TYR A 156 -7.97 7.83 -7.75
CA TYR A 156 -8.85 8.96 -7.93
C TYR A 156 -10.02 8.60 -8.83
N GLY A 157 -11.12 9.32 -8.70
CA GLY A 157 -12.30 9.22 -9.56
C GLY A 157 -12.85 10.59 -9.90
N LEU A 158 -13.80 10.63 -10.84
CA LEU A 158 -14.49 11.84 -11.26
C LEU A 158 -15.89 11.88 -10.67
N ASP A 159 -16.36 13.05 -10.26
CA ASP A 159 -17.72 13.19 -9.72
C ASP A 159 -18.78 12.92 -10.81
N ALA A 160 -18.43 13.13 -12.08
CA ALA A 160 -19.28 12.81 -13.23
C ALA A 160 -19.52 11.30 -13.40
N ASN A 161 -18.60 10.46 -12.90
CA ASN A 161 -18.72 9.01 -12.95
C ASN A 161 -18.06 8.37 -11.71
N PRO A 162 -18.76 8.38 -10.55
CA PRO A 162 -18.16 7.97 -9.28
C PRO A 162 -17.92 6.47 -9.17
N ASP A 163 -18.53 5.66 -10.04
CA ASP A 163 -18.29 4.23 -10.11
C ASP A 163 -16.96 3.91 -10.83
N GLU A 164 -16.35 4.89 -11.51
CA GLU A 164 -15.04 4.74 -12.14
C GLU A 164 -13.93 5.33 -11.27
N VAL A 165 -13.00 4.46 -10.89
CA VAL A 165 -11.81 4.81 -10.10
C VAL A 165 -10.58 4.34 -10.84
N TYR A 166 -9.61 5.24 -10.98
CA TYR A 166 -8.28 4.98 -11.50
C TYR A 166 -7.30 4.82 -10.35
N TYR A 167 -6.54 3.73 -10.35
CA TYR A 167 -5.60 3.37 -9.28
C TYR A 167 -4.39 2.65 -9.86
N HIS A 168 -3.38 2.41 -9.03
CA HIS A 168 -2.16 1.72 -9.45
C HIS A 168 -2.20 0.22 -9.13
N THR A 169 -1.42 -0.57 -9.86
CA THR A 169 -1.44 -2.05 -9.75
C THR A 169 -0.43 -2.61 -8.76
N THR A 170 0.66 -1.89 -8.45
CA THR A 170 1.66 -2.31 -7.46
C THR A 170 1.35 -1.66 -6.11
N PRO A 171 0.86 -2.39 -5.10
CA PRO A 171 0.60 -1.81 -3.79
C PRO A 171 1.90 -1.37 -3.10
N MET A 172 1.81 -0.32 -2.29
CA MET A 172 2.88 0.06 -1.36
C MET A 172 2.83 -0.87 -0.16
N ASN A 173 3.74 -1.83 -0.11
CA ASN A 173 3.80 -2.79 0.98
C ASN A 173 4.51 -2.20 2.21
N LEU A 174 3.87 -2.29 3.36
CA LEU A 174 4.40 -1.96 4.68
C LEU A 174 4.53 -3.25 5.48
N ILE A 175 5.73 -3.50 5.99
CA ILE A 175 6.02 -4.56 6.95
C ILE A 175 6.63 -3.91 8.17
N VAL A 176 5.92 -3.99 9.28
CA VAL A 176 6.46 -3.70 10.61
C VAL A 176 6.84 -5.01 11.24
N ALA A 177 8.07 -5.14 11.71
CA ALA A 177 8.52 -6.31 12.45
C ALA A 177 9.59 -5.91 13.44
N THR A 178 9.54 -6.50 14.65
CA THR A 178 10.64 -6.39 15.61
C THR A 178 11.94 -6.88 14.97
N GLN A 179 12.95 -6.02 14.92
CA GLN A 179 14.27 -6.38 14.41
C GLN A 179 15.10 -6.95 15.56
N ALA A 180 16.05 -7.85 15.22
CA ALA A 180 16.98 -8.40 16.20
C ALA A 180 17.87 -7.29 16.76
N GLY A 181 17.44 -6.66 17.86
CA GLY A 181 18.05 -5.47 18.44
C GLY A 181 17.08 -4.60 19.24
N ASP A 182 15.78 -4.74 19.03
CA ASP A 182 14.73 -3.92 19.66
C ASP A 182 14.43 -4.29 21.13
N GLY A 183 15.23 -5.19 21.72
CA GLY A 183 15.13 -5.61 23.11
C GLY A 183 16.41 -5.31 23.89
N SER A 184 16.39 -4.26 24.70
CA SER A 184 17.33 -4.02 25.80
C SER A 184 16.60 -3.32 26.94
#